data_AF-A0A9D5WWM7-F1
#
_entry.id   AF-A0A9D5WWM7-F1
#
_cell.length_a   1.000
_cell.length_b   1.000
_cell.length_c   1.000
_cell.angle_alpha   90.00
_cell.angle_beta   90.00
_cell.angle_gamma   90.00
#
_symmetry.space_group_name_H-M   'P 1'
#
loop_
_entity.id
_entity.type
_entity.pdbx_description
1 polymer ?
#
loop_
_entity_poly.entity_id
_entity_poly.type
_entity_poly.pdbx_seq_one_letter_code
_entity_poly.pdbx_strand_id
1 'polypeptide(L)'
;MKEKRKSKAGRNPKLDPAVYRYTVRFNEEEHNRFLAMFGKSGVYARSVFLKAHFFGQPFKVLKVDKTLVDYYTKLSDFHAQFRAVGTNYNQVVKELRLHFSEKKAMALLYKLEQHTVELVKLSRRIVELSREMEAKWSQKSV
;
A
#
# COMPACT_ATOMS: atom_id res chain seq x y z
N MET A 1 27.66 7.02 -43.64
CA MET A 1 27.67 6.77 -42.18
C MET A 1 29.11 6.42 -41.78
N LYS A 2 29.71 7.12 -40.81
CA LYS A 2 31.07 6.80 -40.32
C LYS A 2 30.99 5.66 -39.31
N GLU A 3 31.58 4.51 -39.63
CA GLU A 3 31.76 3.43 -38.66
C GLU A 3 32.64 3.88 -37.49
N LYS A 4 32.08 3.83 -36.27
CA LYS A 4 32.83 4.12 -35.04
C LYS A 4 33.71 2.91 -34.72
N ARG A 5 35.02 3.08 -34.81
CA ARG A 5 36.03 2.10 -34.38
C ARG A 5 35.73 1.64 -32.94
N LYS A 6 35.47 0.34 -32.75
CA LYS A 6 35.28 -0.28 -31.42
C LYS A 6 36.63 -0.41 -30.73
N SER A 7 36.91 0.50 -29.78
CA SER A 7 37.99 0.33 -28.81
C SER A 7 37.72 -0.93 -27.96
N LYS A 8 38.72 -1.81 -27.79
CA LYS A 8 38.65 -3.02 -26.94
C LYS A 8 38.75 -2.71 -25.44
N ALA A 9 38.98 -1.45 -25.06
CA ALA A 9 39.09 -1.03 -23.66
C ALA A 9 38.09 0.10 -23.35
N GLY A 10 37.51 0.05 -22.15
CA GLY A 10 36.54 1.02 -21.64
C GLY A 10 35.08 0.56 -21.72
N ARG A 11 34.17 1.45 -21.29
CA ARG A 11 32.72 1.17 -21.31
C ARG A 11 32.23 1.09 -22.75
N ASN A 12 31.50 0.02 -23.08
CA ASN A 12 30.89 -0.16 -24.39
C ASN A 12 30.07 1.10 -24.79
N PRO A 13 30.32 1.67 -25.99
CA PRO A 13 29.56 2.82 -26.47
C PRO A 13 28.07 2.50 -26.55
N LYS A 14 27.22 3.45 -26.14
CA LYS A 14 25.77 3.33 -26.34
C LYS A 14 25.46 3.34 -27.85
N LEU A 15 24.48 2.54 -28.26
CA LEU A 15 24.01 2.49 -29.65
C LEU A 15 23.52 3.86 -30.12
N ASP A 16 22.79 4.57 -29.27
CA ASP A 16 22.35 5.94 -29.51
C ASP A 16 22.75 6.86 -28.33
N PRO A 17 23.88 7.57 -28.43
CA PRO A 17 24.33 8.49 -27.40
C PRO A 17 23.56 9.83 -27.48
N ALA A 18 23.07 10.32 -26.34
CA ALA A 18 22.55 11.69 -26.24
C ALA A 18 23.70 12.70 -26.38
N VAL A 19 23.93 13.18 -27.60
CA VAL A 19 25.05 14.08 -27.95
C VAL A 19 24.68 15.57 -27.93
N TYR A 20 23.39 15.90 -28.01
CA TYR A 20 22.91 17.29 -28.00
C TYR A 20 22.55 17.73 -26.59
N ARG A 21 23.04 18.91 -26.20
CA ARG A 21 22.78 19.53 -24.88
C ARG A 21 22.14 20.90 -25.07
N TYR A 22 21.01 21.11 -24.41
CA TYR A 22 20.33 22.40 -24.30
C TYR A 22 20.35 22.86 -22.84
N THR A 23 20.60 24.15 -22.62
CA THR A 23 20.59 24.76 -21.28
C THR A 23 19.28 25.51 -21.10
N VAL A 24 18.57 25.23 -20.01
CA VAL A 24 17.34 25.93 -19.59
C VAL A 24 17.68 26.78 -18.38
N ARG A 25 17.23 28.03 -18.37
CA ARG A 25 17.34 28.95 -17.22
C ARG A 25 15.95 29.16 -16.63
N PHE A 26 15.87 29.18 -15.30
CA PHE A 26 14.64 29.45 -14.56
C PHE A 26 14.78 30.77 -13.81
N ASN A 27 13.70 31.54 -13.75
CA ASN A 27 13.53 32.54 -12.71
C ASN A 27 13.15 31.86 -11.37
N GLU A 28 13.04 32.65 -10.31
CA GLU A 28 12.76 32.12 -8.96
C GLU A 28 11.41 31.39 -8.87
N GLU A 29 10.35 31.96 -9.46
CA GLU A 29 9.02 31.34 -9.46
C GLU A 29 8.99 30.01 -10.22
N GLU A 30 9.61 29.97 -11.39
CA GLU A 30 9.74 28.78 -12.22
C GLU A 30 10.55 27.69 -11.51
N HIS A 31 11.61 28.08 -10.79
CA HIS A 31 12.42 27.16 -10.01
C HIS A 31 11.60 26.50 -8.89
N ASN A 32 10.82 27.29 -8.16
CA ASN A 32 9.99 26.78 -7.07
C ASN A 32 8.90 25.83 -7.58
N ARG A 33 8.23 26.19 -8.68
CA ARG A 33 7.25 25.31 -9.34
C ARG A 33 7.91 24.01 -9.82
N PHE A 34 9.09 24.10 -10.42
CA PHE A 34 9.87 22.95 -10.86
C PHE A 34 10.22 22.02 -9.69
N LEU A 35 10.73 22.55 -8.58
CA LEU A 35 11.07 21.75 -7.40
C LEU A 35 9.85 21.03 -6.81
N ALA A 36 8.70 21.71 -6.75
CA ALA A 36 7.45 21.11 -6.28
C ALA A 36 6.98 19.94 -7.16
N MET A 37 7.13 20.06 -8.49
CA MET A 37 6.80 18.97 -9.41
C MET A 37 7.83 17.84 -9.37
N PHE A 38 9.13 18.19 -9.34
CA PHE A 38 10.23 17.23 -9.26
C PHE A 38 10.15 16.37 -8.00
N GLY A 39 9.89 16.99 -6.84
CA GLY A 39 9.72 16.27 -5.57
C GLY A 39 8.59 15.24 -5.60
N LYS A 40 7.50 15.53 -6.33
CA LYS A 40 6.37 14.59 -6.51
C LYS A 40 6.67 13.47 -7.49
N SER A 41 7.67 13.63 -8.37
CA SER A 41 7.96 12.67 -9.44
C SER A 41 8.70 11.42 -8.98
N GLY A 42 9.46 11.50 -7.87
CA GLY A 42 10.32 10.40 -7.40
C GLY A 42 11.49 10.05 -8.34
N VAL A 43 11.70 10.83 -9.42
CA VAL A 43 12.77 10.60 -10.39
C VAL A 43 14.12 11.04 -9.80
N TYR A 44 15.17 10.25 -10.01
CA TYR A 44 16.48 10.47 -9.38
C TYR A 44 17.23 11.73 -9.87
N ALA A 45 16.88 12.28 -11.03
CA ALA A 45 17.59 13.41 -11.63
C ALA A 45 16.66 14.43 -12.29
N ARG A 46 16.96 15.71 -12.08
CA ARG A 46 16.21 16.87 -12.61
C ARG A 46 16.12 16.85 -14.14
N SER A 47 17.19 16.48 -14.83
CA SER A 47 17.24 16.40 -16.30
C SER A 47 16.36 15.29 -16.87
N VAL A 48 16.24 14.17 -16.15
CA VAL A 48 15.36 13.05 -16.54
C VAL A 48 13.91 13.48 -16.42
N PHE A 49 13.55 14.14 -15.31
CA PHE A 49 12.22 14.71 -15.12
C PHE A 49 11.86 15.72 -16.21
N LEU A 50 12.77 16.65 -16.52
CA LEU A 50 12.54 17.69 -17.54
C LEU A 50 12.37 17.09 -18.94
N LYS A 51 13.17 16.07 -19.29
CA LYS A 51 13.03 15.33 -20.55
C LYS A 51 11.68 14.60 -20.64
N ALA A 52 11.28 13.90 -19.57
CA ALA A 52 10.01 13.18 -19.53
C ALA A 52 8.81 14.13 -19.64
N HIS A 53 8.86 15.26 -18.93
CA HIS A 53 7.82 16.29 -18.95
C HIS A 53 7.72 16.98 -20.32
N PHE A 54 8.86 17.36 -20.92
CA PHE A 54 8.91 18.04 -22.22
C PHE A 54 8.41 17.16 -23.38
N PHE A 55 8.75 15.87 -23.38
CA PHE A 55 8.30 14.92 -24.42
C PHE A 55 6.94 14.27 -24.12
N GLY A 56 6.14 14.86 -23.23
CA GLY A 56 4.74 14.51 -23.06
C GLY A 56 4.48 13.14 -22.43
N GLN A 57 5.42 12.58 -21.66
CA GLN A 57 5.09 11.42 -20.84
C GLN A 57 4.04 11.85 -19.80
N PRO A 58 2.84 11.22 -19.78
CA PRO A 58 1.78 11.63 -18.88
C PRO A 58 2.25 11.50 -17.42
N PHE A 59 2.35 12.65 -16.76
CA PHE A 59 2.72 12.74 -15.36
C PHE A 59 1.52 12.32 -14.51
N LYS A 60 1.42 11.03 -14.20
CA LYS A 60 0.40 10.52 -13.28
C LYS A 60 0.96 10.56 -11.85
N VAL A 61 0.64 11.62 -11.11
CA VAL A 61 0.87 11.65 -9.66
C VAL A 61 -0.12 10.71 -9.02
N LEU A 62 0.31 9.48 -8.73
CA LEU A 62 -0.42 8.61 -7.83
C LEU A 62 -0.20 9.13 -6.41
N LYS A 63 -1.10 10.00 -5.95
CA LYS A 63 -1.19 10.32 -4.52
C LYS A 63 -1.74 9.07 -3.84
N VAL A 64 -0.86 8.24 -3.34
CA VAL A 64 -1.25 7.14 -2.45
C VAL A 64 -1.65 7.78 -1.14
N ASP A 65 -2.95 7.76 -0.83
CA ASP A 65 -3.41 8.13 0.49
C ASP A 65 -2.91 7.07 1.48
N LYS A 66 -1.84 7.43 2.20
CA LYS A 66 -1.18 6.54 3.15
C LYS A 66 -2.15 6.06 4.22
N THR A 67 -3.14 6.89 4.58
CA THR A 67 -4.16 6.52 5.57
C THR A 67 -5.07 5.39 5.07
N LEU A 68 -5.38 5.39 3.77
CA LEU A 68 -6.19 4.37 3.13
C LEU A 68 -5.42 3.04 3.02
N VAL A 69 -4.12 3.10 2.70
CA VAL A 69 -3.25 1.90 2.69
C VAL A 69 -3.13 1.29 4.09
N ASP A 70 -2.88 2.12 5.10
CA ASP A 70 -2.80 1.68 6.49
C ASP A 70 -4.15 1.07 6.95
N TYR A 71 -5.27 1.63 6.52
CA TYR A 71 -6.61 1.10 6.79
C TYR A 71 -6.81 -0.30 6.18
N TYR A 72 -6.52 -0.49 4.88
CA TYR A 72 -6.64 -1.80 4.23
C TYR A 72 -5.69 -2.86 4.81
N THR A 73 -4.49 -2.44 5.20
CA THR A 73 -3.52 -3.32 5.87
C THR A 73 -4.08 -3.81 7.20
N LYS A 74 -4.56 -2.90 8.05
CA LYS A 74 -5.19 -3.26 9.34
C LYS A 74 -6.41 -4.16 9.16
N LEU A 75 -7.24 -3.92 8.15
CA LEU A 75 -8.41 -4.77 7.86
C LEU A 75 -7.99 -6.20 7.48
N SER A 76 -6.93 -6.33 6.67
CA SER A 76 -6.36 -7.63 6.30
C SER A 76 -5.79 -8.36 7.50
N ASP A 77 -5.11 -7.65 8.40
CA ASP A 77 -4.58 -8.21 9.64
C ASP A 77 -5.70 -8.72 10.55
N PHE A 78 -6.81 -7.99 10.69
CA PHE A 78 -7.99 -8.45 11.43
C PHE A 78 -8.56 -9.74 10.84
N HIS A 79 -8.63 -9.85 9.51
CA HIS A 79 -9.10 -11.08 8.86
C HIS A 79 -8.19 -12.28 9.15
N ALA A 80 -6.87 -12.06 9.22
CA ALA A 80 -5.93 -13.11 9.65
C ALA A 80 -6.16 -13.52 11.12
N GLN A 81 -6.41 -12.56 12.02
CA GLN A 81 -6.72 -12.83 13.43
C GLN A 81 -8.01 -13.63 13.59
N PHE A 82 -9.09 -13.29 12.86
CA PHE A 82 -10.34 -14.06 12.93
C PHE A 82 -10.16 -15.52 12.49
N ARG A 83 -9.37 -15.77 11.44
CA ARG A 83 -9.04 -17.15 11.03
C ARG A 83 -8.27 -17.89 12.11
N ALA A 84 -7.30 -17.25 12.75
CA ALA A 84 -6.54 -17.85 13.84
C ALA A 84 -7.45 -18.23 15.03
N VAL A 85 -8.37 -17.34 15.42
CA VAL A 85 -9.37 -17.63 16.45
C VAL A 85 -10.25 -18.81 16.05
N GLY A 86 -10.72 -18.88 14.80
CA GLY A 86 -11.52 -20.02 14.32
C GLY A 86 -10.78 -21.36 14.36
N THR A 87 -9.50 -21.37 14.00
CA THR A 87 -8.65 -22.58 14.11
C THR A 87 -8.48 -23.00 15.57
N ASN A 88 -8.17 -22.05 16.46
CA ASN A 88 -7.99 -22.33 17.89
C ASN A 88 -9.29 -22.82 18.53
N TYR A 89 -10.44 -22.24 18.16
CA TYR A 89 -11.76 -22.70 18.61
C TYR A 89 -11.98 -24.17 18.27
N ASN A 90 -11.74 -24.55 17.01
CA ASN A 90 -11.91 -25.94 16.57
C ASN A 90 -10.98 -26.91 17.31
N GLN A 91 -9.76 -26.48 17.63
CA GLN A 91 -8.82 -27.29 18.41
C GLN A 91 -9.33 -27.47 19.84
N VAL A 92 -9.69 -26.39 20.53
CA VAL A 92 -10.18 -26.43 21.93
C VAL A 92 -11.42 -27.32 22.05
N VAL A 93 -12.38 -27.21 21.14
CA VAL A 93 -13.60 -28.04 21.17
C VAL A 93 -13.28 -29.53 20.95
N LYS A 94 -12.33 -29.85 20.07
CA LYS A 94 -11.87 -31.24 19.87
C LYS A 94 -11.19 -31.80 21.13
N GLU A 95 -10.27 -31.05 21.73
CA GLU A 95 -9.56 -31.45 22.95
C GLU A 95 -10.52 -31.64 24.13
N LEU A 96 -11.48 -30.73 24.29
CA LEU A 96 -12.54 -30.83 25.30
C LEU A 96 -13.37 -32.11 25.14
N ARG A 97 -13.71 -32.47 23.90
CA ARG A 97 -14.48 -33.69 23.61
C ARG A 97 -13.69 -34.97 23.90
N LEU A 98 -12.38 -34.96 23.69
CA LEU A 98 -11.55 -36.17 23.79
C LEU A 98 -11.03 -36.45 25.21
N HIS A 99 -10.69 -35.40 25.96
CA HIS A 99 -9.90 -35.54 27.19
C HIS A 99 -10.61 -35.11 28.48
N PHE A 100 -11.75 -34.41 28.41
CA PHE A 100 -12.41 -33.87 29.59
C PHE A 100 -13.72 -34.59 29.90
N SER A 101 -14.05 -34.67 31.20
CA SER A 101 -15.39 -35.07 31.62
C SER A 101 -16.42 -34.01 31.24
N GLU A 102 -17.64 -34.44 30.95
CA GLU A 102 -18.73 -33.59 30.45
C GLU A 102 -18.93 -32.32 31.29
N LYS A 103 -18.91 -32.45 32.62
CA LYS A 103 -19.06 -31.31 33.54
C LYS A 103 -17.93 -30.27 33.42
N LYS A 104 -16.69 -30.69 33.19
CA LYS A 104 -15.54 -29.78 32.99
C LYS A 104 -15.56 -29.16 31.60
N ALA A 105 -15.93 -29.95 30.58
CA ALA A 105 -16.07 -29.46 29.22
C ALA A 105 -17.16 -28.38 29.11
N MET A 106 -18.32 -28.59 29.74
CA MET A 106 -19.40 -27.59 29.76
C MET A 106 -18.97 -26.26 30.36
N ALA A 107 -18.25 -26.29 31.49
CA ALA A 107 -17.79 -25.06 32.15
C ALA A 107 -16.83 -24.23 31.28
N LEU A 108 -15.99 -24.89 30.47
CA LEU A 108 -15.08 -24.22 29.54
C LEU A 108 -15.81 -23.76 28.27
N LEU A 109 -16.79 -24.53 27.78
CA LEU A 109 -17.63 -24.14 26.65
C LEU A 109 -18.44 -22.87 26.94
N TYR A 110 -19.00 -22.72 28.15
CA TYR A 110 -19.70 -21.49 28.53
C TYR A 110 -18.78 -20.25 28.49
N LYS A 111 -17.52 -20.38 28.92
CA LYS A 111 -16.56 -19.27 28.82
C LYS A 111 -16.23 -18.94 27.37
N LEU A 112 -16.06 -19.97 26.54
CA LEU A 112 -15.79 -19.83 25.11
C LEU A 112 -16.96 -19.14 24.39
N GLU A 113 -18.19 -19.51 24.73
CA GLU A 113 -19.42 -18.87 24.24
C GLU A 113 -19.45 -17.38 24.57
N GLN A 114 -19.17 -17.00 25.82
CA GLN A 114 -19.13 -15.58 26.24
C GLN A 114 -18.12 -14.77 25.42
N HIS A 115 -16.90 -15.28 25.25
CA HIS A 115 -15.90 -14.60 24.42
C HIS A 115 -16.31 -14.53 22.94
N THR A 116 -17.00 -15.55 22.42
CA THR A 116 -17.54 -15.55 21.05
C THR A 116 -18.60 -14.46 20.89
N VAL A 117 -19.47 -14.27 21.89
CA VAL A 117 -20.47 -13.18 21.90
C VAL A 117 -19.80 -11.80 21.89
N GLU A 118 -18.75 -11.59 22.69
CA GLU A 118 -17.98 -10.35 22.69
C GLU A 118 -17.33 -10.08 21.33
N LEU A 119 -16.74 -11.10 20.71
CA LEU A 119 -16.14 -11.01 19.38
C LEU A 119 -17.18 -10.59 18.32
N VAL A 120 -18.38 -11.17 18.36
CA VAL A 120 -19.48 -10.80 17.45
C VAL A 120 -19.91 -9.35 17.66
N LYS A 121 -20.01 -8.87 18.90
CA LYS A 121 -20.32 -7.47 19.20
C LYS A 121 -19.27 -6.51 18.62
N LEU A 122 -17.98 -6.83 18.80
CA LEU A 122 -16.88 -6.05 18.22
C LEU A 122 -16.93 -6.05 16.70
N SER A 123 -17.16 -7.20 16.08
CA SER A 123 -17.27 -7.34 14.62
C SER A 123 -18.40 -6.48 14.04
N ARG A 124 -19.58 -6.47 14.68
CA ARG A 124 -20.70 -5.59 14.29
C ARG A 124 -20.31 -4.11 14.36
N ARG A 125 -19.66 -3.70 15.44
CA ARG A 125 -19.21 -2.30 15.60
C ARG A 125 -18.18 -1.89 14.54
N ILE A 126 -17.29 -2.80 14.14
CA ILE A 126 -16.34 -2.55 13.03
C ILE A 126 -17.12 -2.31 11.73
N VAL A 127 -18.10 -3.15 11.41
CA VAL A 127 -18.91 -2.99 10.18
C VAL A 127 -19.69 -1.68 10.19
N GLU A 128 -20.27 -1.29 11.33
CA GLU A 128 -20.97 -0.02 11.49
C GLU A 128 -20.04 1.18 11.26
N LEU A 129 -18.86 1.18 11.88
CA LEU A 129 -17.86 2.23 11.69
C LEU A 129 -17.38 2.31 10.23
N SER A 130 -17.20 1.17 9.56
CA SER A 130 -16.85 1.14 8.13
C SER A 130 -17.96 1.76 7.26
N ARG A 131 -19.23 1.49 7.54
CA ARG A 131 -20.37 2.11 6.83
C ARG A 131 -20.46 3.62 7.06
N GLU A 132 -20.25 4.07 8.30
CA GLU A 132 -20.20 5.51 8.61
C GLU A 132 -19.07 6.22 7.88
N MET A 133 -17.89 5.59 7.80
CA MET A 133 -16.74 6.11 7.06
C MET A 133 -17.06 6.19 5.57
N GLU A 134 -17.63 5.14 4.98
CA GLU A 134 -18.05 5.11 3.57
C GLU A 134 -19.06 6.24 3.26
N ALA A 135 -20.08 6.43 4.10
CA ALA A 135 -21.06 7.49 3.93
C ALA A 135 -20.42 8.89 3.97
N LYS A 136 -19.52 9.15 4.92
CA LYS A 136 -18.80 10.43 5.05
C LYS A 136 -17.86 10.70 3.86
N TRP A 137 -17.22 9.67 3.33
CA TRP A 137 -16.33 9.80 2.18
C TRP A 137 -17.09 9.99 0.88
N SER A 138 -18.20 9.26 0.67
CA SER A 138 -19.04 9.42 -0.52
C SER A 138 -19.62 10.83 -0.66
N GLN A 139 -19.93 11.50 0.46
CA GLN A 139 -20.43 12.89 0.46
C GLN A 139 -19.36 13.95 0.13
N LYS A 140 -18.07 13.64 0.32
CA LYS A 140 -16.95 14.56 0.01
C LYS A 140 -16.50 14.52 -1.46
N SER A 141 -16.98 13.56 -2.24
CA SER A 141 -16.62 13.36 -3.65
C SER A 141 -17.48 14.15 -4.65
N VAL A 142 -18.28 15.13 -4.20
CA VAL A 142 -19.03 16.08 -5.04
C VAL A 142 -18.32 17.43 -5.05
#